data_AF-A0A7W0MIT0-F1
#
_entry.id   AF-A0A7W0MIT0-F1
#
_cell.length_a   1.000
_cell.length_b   1.000
_cell.length_c   1.000
_cell.angle_alpha   90.00
_cell.angle_beta   90.00
_cell.angle_gamma   90.00
#
_symmetry.space_group_name_H-M   'P 1'
#
loop_
_entity.id
_entity.type
_entity.pdbx_description
1 polymer ?
#
loop_
_entity_poly.entity_id
_entity_poly.type
_entity_poly.pdbx_seq_one_letter_code
_entity_poly.pdbx_strand_id
1 'polypeptide(L)'
;MAGGAILALEGLMASNKLRSLSGGTRAYAQTGSGGYGPLIPQAANNTGETLLRLPAGFQYTVIGKRGALMADGRLTPGAHDGMAAYDVNGMIHLVRNHEESGGGPTSTAFGSMPYDPKATGGTTTVVVDPVTRELVYDFASLSGTVRNCAGGQTPWGSWLTCEETTVVPASNNSFTQPHGYIFDVPAGSFSETAPVALTAMGRFSHEAVTVDPATGIIYETEDANPGGYYRFIPNQPGFIGQPPNLAAGGVLQMLKVRNQFQYDTRTNQTVGQELEVEWVTIANPNPLGGQTSVANQGLALGAAIFERLEGAWYDGNGSHYFVSTSGGNANLGQIWQFTPTGADTGILKLFYEPTNAATLEAPDNLLVTPRGGLVLCEDGGGQNFVRGLTQDGLVFDFAVHATSNSETAGATFSRDGQTLFFNYQGTGETFAVWPRAGTSWEDGAL
;
A
#
# COMPACT_ATOMS: atom_id res chain seq x y z
N MET A 1 -27.59 41.77 -54.78
CA MET A 1 -26.19 41.62 -55.21
C MET A 1 -25.33 41.91 -53.99
N ALA A 2 -24.82 40.87 -53.31
CA ALA A 2 -23.41 40.44 -53.42
C ALA A 2 -22.44 41.56 -53.01
N GLY A 3 -21.54 41.44 -52.03
CA GLY A 3 -21.11 40.33 -51.17
C GLY A 3 -20.13 40.89 -50.12
N GLY A 4 -19.85 40.11 -49.07
CA GLY A 4 -18.91 40.47 -48.01
C GLY A 4 -17.46 40.02 -48.27
N ALA A 5 -16.55 40.49 -47.41
CA ALA A 5 -15.27 39.86 -47.08
C ALA A 5 -14.94 40.22 -45.60
N ILE A 6 -15.06 39.25 -44.69
CA ILE A 6 -13.99 38.44 -44.04
C ILE A 6 -13.25 39.19 -42.92
N LEU A 7 -13.59 38.82 -41.68
CA LEU A 7 -12.69 38.86 -40.52
C LEU A 7 -12.61 37.42 -39.98
N ALA A 8 -11.38 36.93 -39.81
CA ALA A 8 -11.04 35.60 -39.31
C ALA A 8 -11.31 35.49 -37.81
N LEU A 9 -11.86 34.35 -37.39
CA LEU A 9 -12.03 33.94 -35.99
C LEU A 9 -11.46 32.53 -35.86
N GLU A 10 -10.33 32.41 -35.15
CA GLU A 10 -9.80 31.13 -34.68
C GLU A 10 -10.51 30.71 -33.38
N GLY A 11 -10.70 29.39 -33.22
CA GLY A 11 -11.22 28.77 -32.01
C GLY A 11 -12.57 28.07 -32.21
N LEU A 12 -12.59 26.97 -32.97
CA LEU A 12 -13.79 26.14 -33.11
C LEU A 12 -13.85 25.06 -32.04
N MET A 13 -15.03 25.03 -31.43
CA MET A 13 -15.49 24.22 -30.33
C MET A 13 -15.59 22.71 -30.62
N ALA A 14 -15.59 21.97 -29.52
CA ALA A 14 -16.20 20.66 -29.38
C ALA A 14 -17.56 20.52 -30.07
N SER A 15 -17.81 19.38 -30.71
CA SER A 15 -18.93 18.47 -30.45
C SER A 15 -19.21 17.56 -31.66
N ASN A 16 -19.09 16.24 -31.46
CA ASN A 16 -20.02 15.30 -32.07
C ASN A 16 -20.23 14.09 -31.16
N LYS A 17 -21.35 14.19 -30.46
CA LYS A 17 -22.16 13.23 -29.69
C LYS A 17 -21.90 11.72 -29.87
N LEU A 18 -21.76 11.06 -28.73
CA LEU A 18 -22.78 10.19 -28.12
C LEU A 18 -23.47 9.14 -29.03
N ARG A 19 -22.85 7.97 -29.11
CA ARG A 19 -23.45 6.61 -29.17
C ARG A 19 -22.41 5.73 -28.43
N SER A 20 -22.64 5.03 -27.33
CA SER A 20 -23.80 4.29 -26.84
C SER A 20 -23.69 4.08 -25.33
N LEU A 21 -24.74 4.42 -24.58
CA LEU A 21 -25.00 3.85 -23.26
C LEU A 21 -25.50 2.42 -23.46
N SER A 22 -24.57 1.47 -23.45
CA SER A 22 -24.81 0.04 -23.32
C SER A 22 -23.51 -0.59 -22.85
N GLY A 23 -23.44 -1.01 -21.58
CA GLY A 23 -22.35 -1.77 -20.94
C GLY A 23 -20.98 -1.68 -21.62
N GLY A 24 -20.25 -0.60 -21.39
CA GLY A 24 -18.99 -0.32 -22.06
C GLY A 24 -17.86 -1.23 -21.57
N THR A 25 -17.35 -2.07 -22.45
CA THR A 25 -16.08 -2.79 -22.29
C THR A 25 -14.95 -1.75 -22.13
N ARG A 26 -14.15 -1.87 -21.06
CA ARG A 26 -12.99 -0.99 -20.79
C ARG A 26 -12.06 -0.95 -22.02
N ALA A 27 -11.65 0.25 -22.44
CA ALA A 27 -10.71 0.42 -23.55
C ALA A 27 -9.29 0.18 -23.02
N TYR A 28 -8.64 -0.90 -23.49
CA TYR A 28 -7.27 -1.25 -23.14
C TYR A 28 -6.28 -0.21 -23.66
N ALA A 29 -5.26 0.13 -22.87
CA ALA A 29 -4.10 0.87 -23.36
C ALA A 29 -3.43 0.06 -24.48
N GLN A 30 -3.18 0.71 -25.63
CA GLN A 30 -2.48 0.04 -26.73
C GLN A 30 -1.00 -0.20 -26.38
N THR A 31 -0.47 -1.32 -26.86
CA THR A 31 0.97 -1.62 -26.87
C THR A 31 1.75 -0.42 -27.43
N GLY A 32 2.76 0.05 -26.71
CA GLY A 32 3.59 1.20 -27.10
C GLY A 32 3.20 2.55 -26.49
N SER A 33 2.19 2.59 -25.63
CA SER A 33 1.82 3.79 -24.83
C SER A 33 2.35 3.75 -23.39
N GLY A 34 3.03 2.66 -22.97
CA GLY A 34 3.50 2.43 -21.59
C GLY A 34 2.90 1.21 -20.90
N GLY A 35 1.82 0.64 -21.44
CA GLY A 35 1.20 -0.62 -20.98
C GLY A 35 1.54 -1.84 -21.84
N TYR A 36 1.20 -3.04 -21.34
CA TYR A 36 1.60 -4.33 -21.90
C TYR A 36 0.59 -4.99 -22.85
N GLY A 37 -0.48 -4.27 -23.24
CA GLY A 37 -1.54 -4.77 -24.11
C GLY A 37 -2.76 -5.34 -23.35
N PRO A 38 -3.70 -5.98 -24.06
CA PRO A 38 -4.99 -6.37 -23.48
C PRO A 38 -4.86 -7.54 -22.49
N LEU A 39 -5.74 -7.54 -21.48
CA LEU A 39 -5.80 -8.62 -20.49
C LEU A 39 -6.55 -9.84 -21.05
N ILE A 40 -5.91 -11.00 -21.03
CA ILE A 40 -6.49 -12.29 -21.43
C ILE A 40 -6.47 -13.28 -20.27
N PRO A 41 -7.49 -14.13 -20.11
CA PRO A 41 -7.47 -15.18 -19.09
C PRO A 41 -6.25 -16.09 -19.28
N GLN A 42 -5.53 -16.34 -18.20
CA GLN A 42 -4.38 -17.24 -18.20
C GLN A 42 -4.52 -18.26 -17.07
N ALA A 43 -4.14 -19.51 -17.35
CA ALA A 43 -4.06 -20.54 -16.33
C ALA A 43 -2.76 -20.39 -15.53
N ALA A 44 -2.82 -20.59 -14.21
CA ALA A 44 -1.67 -20.64 -13.33
C ALA A 44 -0.76 -21.81 -13.73
N ASN A 45 0.54 -21.58 -13.77
CA ASN A 45 1.53 -22.59 -14.17
C ASN A 45 1.55 -23.81 -13.23
N ASN A 46 1.29 -23.62 -11.94
CA ASN A 46 1.38 -24.68 -10.93
C ASN A 46 0.03 -25.35 -10.59
N THR A 47 -1.09 -24.62 -10.65
CA THR A 47 -2.41 -25.19 -10.29
C THR A 47 -3.31 -25.48 -11.49
N GLY A 48 -3.04 -24.87 -12.64
CA GLY A 48 -3.91 -24.93 -13.83
C GLY A 48 -5.20 -24.11 -13.71
N GLU A 49 -5.44 -23.44 -12.58
CA GLU A 49 -6.61 -22.58 -12.38
C GLU A 49 -6.48 -21.27 -13.16
N THR A 50 -7.57 -20.83 -13.80
CA THR A 50 -7.63 -19.53 -14.49
C THR A 50 -8.16 -18.47 -13.54
N LEU A 51 -7.26 -17.91 -12.72
CA LEU A 51 -7.58 -16.93 -11.69
C LEU A 51 -7.28 -15.50 -12.12
N LEU A 52 -6.30 -15.28 -13.00
CA LEU A 52 -5.95 -13.94 -13.47
C LEU A 52 -6.23 -13.76 -14.96
N ARG A 53 -6.59 -12.54 -15.33
CA ARG A 53 -6.39 -12.03 -16.69
C ARG A 53 -5.17 -11.12 -16.68
N LEU A 54 -4.23 -11.41 -17.57
CA LEU A 54 -2.93 -10.75 -17.70
C LEU A 54 -2.62 -10.43 -19.16
N PRO A 55 -1.73 -9.48 -19.47
CA PRO A 55 -1.24 -9.29 -20.83
C PRO A 55 -0.57 -10.57 -21.34
N ALA A 56 -0.72 -10.85 -22.63
CA ALA A 56 -0.35 -12.14 -23.23
C ALA A 56 1.13 -12.54 -23.01
N GLY A 57 2.02 -11.55 -22.83
CA GLY A 57 3.43 -11.75 -22.57
C GLY A 57 3.79 -12.14 -21.14
N PHE A 58 2.83 -12.23 -20.22
CA PHE A 58 3.08 -12.58 -18.80
C PHE A 58 2.54 -13.95 -18.44
N GLN A 59 3.00 -14.50 -17.33
CA GLN A 59 2.57 -15.77 -16.75
C GLN A 59 2.64 -15.70 -15.22
N TYR A 60 2.04 -16.66 -14.53
CA TYR A 60 2.01 -16.63 -13.07
C TYR A 60 1.91 -18.00 -12.40
N THR A 61 2.25 -18.02 -11.11
CA THR A 61 1.96 -19.10 -10.14
C THR A 61 1.12 -18.56 -8.99
N VAL A 62 0.45 -19.47 -8.29
CA VAL A 62 -0.34 -19.17 -7.09
C VAL A 62 0.37 -19.73 -5.87
N ILE A 63 0.51 -18.92 -4.83
CA ILE A 63 1.32 -19.21 -3.64
C ILE A 63 0.48 -19.00 -2.38
N GLY A 64 0.62 -19.92 -1.42
CA GLY A 64 0.14 -19.76 -0.04
C GLY A 64 -1.33 -19.35 0.07
N LYS A 65 -2.25 -20.10 -0.56
CA LYS A 65 -3.70 -19.82 -0.53
C LYS A 65 -4.25 -19.91 0.90
N ARG A 66 -5.21 -19.04 1.25
CA ARG A 66 -5.97 -19.10 2.51
C ARG A 66 -6.47 -20.52 2.78
N GLY A 67 -6.33 -20.97 4.02
CA GLY A 67 -6.76 -22.29 4.46
C GLY A 67 -5.85 -23.44 4.02
N ALA A 68 -4.80 -23.20 3.23
CA ALA A 68 -3.77 -24.20 2.97
C ALA A 68 -2.97 -24.48 4.25
N LEU A 69 -2.54 -25.74 4.42
CA LEU A 69 -1.68 -26.13 5.53
C LEU A 69 -0.27 -25.63 5.29
N MET A 70 0.22 -24.76 6.17
CA MET A 70 1.59 -24.25 6.17
C MET A 70 2.57 -25.29 6.71
N ALA A 71 3.86 -25.10 6.46
CA ALA A 71 4.92 -26.02 6.89
C ALA A 71 5.04 -26.15 8.42
N ASP A 72 4.57 -25.14 9.17
CA ASP A 72 4.53 -25.15 10.64
C ASP A 72 3.29 -25.85 11.23
N GLY A 73 2.44 -26.44 10.38
CA GLY A 73 1.25 -27.19 10.76
C GLY A 73 -0.01 -26.36 10.99
N ARG A 74 0.03 -25.04 10.74
CA ARG A 74 -1.12 -24.13 10.86
C ARG A 74 -1.81 -23.94 9.52
N LEU A 75 -3.06 -23.50 9.55
CA LEU A 75 -3.73 -23.06 8.33
C LEU A 75 -3.30 -21.62 8.01
N THR A 76 -3.12 -21.34 6.72
CA THR A 76 -2.87 -20.00 6.21
C THR A 76 -4.07 -19.11 6.56
N PRO A 77 -3.90 -18.00 7.30
CA PRO A 77 -5.01 -17.09 7.61
C PRO A 77 -5.57 -16.41 6.34
N GLY A 78 -6.77 -15.83 6.43
CA GLY A 78 -7.37 -15.11 5.30
C GLY A 78 -6.85 -13.68 5.14
N ALA A 79 -7.60 -12.87 4.40
CA ALA A 79 -7.39 -11.43 4.25
C ALA A 79 -5.93 -11.06 3.96
N HIS A 80 -5.36 -11.64 2.89
CA HIS A 80 -3.98 -11.37 2.50
C HIS A 80 -3.82 -9.93 2.04
N ASP A 81 -2.91 -9.19 2.67
CA ASP A 81 -2.80 -7.76 2.45
C ASP A 81 -1.35 -7.33 2.16
N GLY A 82 -0.87 -6.21 2.70
CA GLY A 82 0.46 -5.69 2.50
C GLY A 82 1.55 -6.74 2.66
N MET A 83 2.52 -6.69 1.76
CA MET A 83 3.69 -7.55 1.84
C MET A 83 4.92 -6.94 1.18
N ALA A 84 6.05 -7.56 1.46
CA ALA A 84 7.33 -7.18 0.92
C ALA A 84 8.17 -8.40 0.58
N ALA A 85 8.92 -8.34 -0.52
CA ALA A 85 9.86 -9.36 -0.92
C ALA A 85 11.29 -9.02 -0.49
N TYR A 86 11.96 -10.00 0.11
CA TYR A 86 13.34 -9.91 0.58
C TYR A 86 14.16 -11.04 -0.04
N ASP A 87 15.43 -10.76 -0.33
CA ASP A 87 16.41 -11.81 -0.63
C ASP A 87 17.02 -12.29 0.69
N VAL A 88 16.79 -13.56 1.01
CA VAL A 88 17.36 -14.23 2.19
C VAL A 88 18.01 -15.52 1.72
N ASN A 89 19.34 -15.55 1.76
CA ASN A 89 20.17 -16.69 1.34
C ASN A 89 19.85 -17.19 -0.09
N GLY A 90 19.52 -16.27 -1.01
CA GLY A 90 19.19 -16.60 -2.40
C GLY A 90 17.76 -17.11 -2.61
N MET A 91 16.92 -17.09 -1.57
CA MET A 91 15.49 -17.36 -1.65
C MET A 91 14.71 -16.05 -1.53
N ILE A 92 13.49 -16.03 -2.08
CA ILE A 92 12.58 -14.90 -1.90
C ILE A 92 11.76 -15.15 -0.65
N HIS A 93 11.91 -14.31 0.37
CA HIS A 93 11.02 -14.28 1.53
C HIS A 93 9.98 -13.20 1.32
N LEU A 94 8.69 -13.57 1.29
CA LEU A 94 7.59 -12.62 1.36
C LEU A 94 7.11 -12.56 2.81
N VAL A 95 7.22 -11.41 3.48
CA VAL A 95 6.52 -11.20 4.76
C VAL A 95 5.17 -10.59 4.43
N ARG A 96 4.09 -11.35 4.65
CA ARG A 96 2.73 -11.03 4.21
C ARG A 96 1.78 -10.85 5.39
N ASN A 97 1.04 -9.75 5.36
CA ASN A 97 0.02 -9.43 6.35
C ASN A 97 -1.26 -10.24 6.18
N HIS A 98 -1.98 -10.36 7.29
CA HIS A 98 -3.33 -10.90 7.38
C HIS A 98 -4.23 -9.89 8.09
N GLU A 99 -5.13 -9.27 7.34
CA GLU A 99 -6.00 -8.17 7.78
C GLU A 99 -7.20 -8.64 8.62
N GLU A 100 -7.03 -9.72 9.40
CA GLU A 100 -8.10 -10.25 10.23
C GLU A 100 -8.17 -9.55 11.60
N SER A 101 -9.40 -9.38 12.13
CA SER A 101 -9.60 -8.66 13.39
C SER A 101 -9.65 -9.56 14.63
N GLY A 102 -10.45 -10.63 14.61
CA GLY A 102 -10.75 -11.42 15.80
C GLY A 102 -11.66 -10.69 16.81
N GLY A 103 -11.37 -10.82 18.11
CA GLY A 103 -12.07 -10.11 19.19
C GLY A 103 -13.36 -10.76 19.71
N GLY A 104 -13.82 -11.84 19.07
CA GLY A 104 -14.95 -12.65 19.53
C GLY A 104 -14.56 -13.67 20.61
N PRO A 105 -15.53 -14.23 21.36
CA PRO A 105 -15.25 -15.20 22.42
C PRO A 105 -14.49 -16.45 21.92
N THR A 106 -14.77 -16.87 20.68
CA THR A 106 -14.16 -18.04 20.03
C THR A 106 -12.93 -17.70 19.18
N SER A 107 -12.62 -16.40 19.00
CA SER A 107 -11.41 -15.99 18.28
C SER A 107 -10.17 -16.50 19.02
N THR A 108 -9.18 -16.95 18.24
CA THR A 108 -7.92 -17.47 18.75
C THR A 108 -6.84 -17.11 17.74
N ALA A 109 -5.76 -16.47 18.21
CA ALA A 109 -4.60 -16.19 17.37
C ALA A 109 -4.04 -17.47 16.73
N PHE A 110 -3.55 -17.36 15.49
CA PHE A 110 -3.08 -18.53 14.75
C PHE A 110 -1.68 -18.99 15.17
N GLY A 111 -0.84 -18.08 15.67
CA GLY A 111 0.53 -18.36 16.10
C GLY A 111 0.65 -18.87 17.55
N SER A 112 1.89 -19.19 17.94
CA SER A 112 2.25 -19.70 19.27
C SER A 112 2.67 -18.64 20.27
N MET A 113 3.03 -17.44 19.82
CA MET A 113 3.47 -16.33 20.66
C MET A 113 2.66 -15.06 20.39
N PRO A 114 1.33 -15.10 20.53
CA PRO A 114 0.48 -13.99 20.13
C PRO A 114 0.64 -12.77 21.02
N TYR A 115 0.54 -11.57 20.42
CA TYR A 115 0.47 -10.31 21.16
C TYR A 115 -0.81 -10.27 22.01
N ASP A 116 -1.93 -10.55 21.36
CA ASP A 116 -3.23 -10.77 21.98
C ASP A 116 -3.79 -12.13 21.56
N PRO A 117 -4.15 -13.03 22.50
CA PRO A 117 -4.64 -14.36 22.17
C PRO A 117 -5.99 -14.38 21.45
N LYS A 118 -6.73 -13.26 21.41
CA LYS A 118 -8.06 -13.12 20.80
C LYS A 118 -8.04 -12.37 19.47
N ALA A 119 -6.91 -11.82 19.08
CA ALA A 119 -6.72 -11.24 17.76
C ALA A 119 -6.29 -12.32 16.75
N THR A 120 -6.82 -12.28 15.53
CA THR A 120 -6.57 -13.31 14.50
C THR A 120 -5.69 -12.83 13.35
N GLY A 121 -5.34 -11.55 13.32
CA GLY A 121 -4.36 -10.99 12.39
C GLY A 121 -2.92 -11.31 12.79
N GLY A 122 -2.00 -10.89 11.93
CA GLY A 122 -0.58 -11.12 12.04
C GLY A 122 0.11 -11.15 10.68
N THR A 123 1.26 -11.82 10.63
CA THR A 123 2.00 -12.02 9.39
C THR A 123 2.42 -13.47 9.22
N THR A 124 2.51 -13.90 7.96
CA THR A 124 3.19 -15.13 7.57
C THR A 124 4.43 -14.79 6.75
N THR A 125 5.47 -15.62 6.87
CA THR A 125 6.60 -15.58 5.95
C THR A 125 6.46 -16.72 4.96
N VAL A 126 6.43 -16.37 3.67
CA VAL A 126 6.25 -17.28 2.55
C VAL A 126 7.55 -17.34 1.76
N VAL A 127 8.19 -18.50 1.74
CA VAL A 127 9.50 -18.68 1.10
C VAL A 127 9.33 -19.27 -0.29
N VAL A 128 9.82 -18.55 -1.29
CA VAL A 128 9.59 -18.81 -2.71
C VAL A 128 10.92 -19.03 -3.42
N ASP A 129 10.97 -20.05 -4.26
CA ASP A 129 12.12 -20.29 -5.14
C ASP A 129 12.16 -19.24 -6.27
N PRO A 130 13.27 -18.48 -6.43
CA PRO A 130 13.34 -17.41 -7.42
C PRO A 130 13.36 -17.91 -8.88
N VAL A 131 13.62 -19.20 -9.12
CA VAL A 131 13.66 -19.82 -10.44
C VAL A 131 12.29 -20.39 -10.81
N THR A 132 11.70 -21.21 -9.95
CA THR A 132 10.40 -21.85 -10.24
C THR A 132 9.21 -20.95 -9.92
N ARG A 133 9.40 -19.94 -9.05
CA ARG A 133 8.32 -19.14 -8.43
C ARG A 133 7.31 -19.99 -7.67
N GLU A 134 7.76 -21.09 -7.08
CA GLU A 134 6.92 -21.98 -6.28
C GLU A 134 7.21 -21.84 -4.79
N LEU A 135 6.20 -22.15 -3.99
CA LEU A 135 6.31 -22.24 -2.53
C LEU A 135 7.31 -23.33 -2.14
N VAL A 136 8.28 -22.99 -1.31
CA VAL A 136 9.21 -23.96 -0.70
C VAL A 136 8.73 -24.32 0.70
N TYR A 137 8.42 -23.32 1.52
CA TYR A 137 7.77 -23.48 2.83
C TYR A 137 7.25 -22.12 3.31
N ASP A 138 6.41 -22.15 4.33
CA ASP A 138 5.78 -20.99 4.96
C ASP A 138 5.50 -21.24 6.44
N PHE A 139 5.40 -20.17 7.21
CA PHE A 139 5.18 -20.23 8.66
C PHE A 139 4.61 -18.90 9.20
N ALA A 140 4.01 -18.94 10.38
CA ALA A 140 3.62 -17.74 11.12
C ALA A 140 4.84 -16.92 11.56
N SER A 141 4.97 -15.66 11.15
CA SER A 141 6.07 -14.77 11.54
C SER A 141 5.73 -13.79 12.66
N LEU A 142 4.46 -13.39 12.76
CA LEU A 142 3.88 -12.58 13.84
C LEU A 142 2.43 -13.02 14.03
N SER A 143 1.92 -13.05 15.26
CA SER A 143 0.51 -13.34 15.51
C SER A 143 -0.09 -12.54 16.65
N GLY A 144 -1.43 -12.54 16.72
CA GLY A 144 -2.17 -11.89 17.80
C GLY A 144 -2.27 -10.37 17.64
N THR A 145 -2.16 -9.86 16.42
CA THR A 145 -2.40 -8.47 16.07
C THR A 145 -3.72 -8.33 15.29
N VAL A 146 -4.23 -7.11 15.14
CA VAL A 146 -5.57 -6.83 14.61
C VAL A 146 -5.45 -6.02 13.32
N ARG A 147 -6.10 -6.51 12.26
CA ARG A 147 -6.19 -5.81 10.96
C ARG A 147 -4.83 -5.32 10.48
N ASN A 148 -3.89 -6.27 10.31
CA ASN A 148 -2.62 -5.95 9.66
C ASN A 148 -2.93 -5.59 8.20
N CYS A 149 -3.01 -4.30 7.89
CA CYS A 149 -3.34 -3.79 6.55
C CYS A 149 -2.08 -3.80 5.68
N ALA A 150 -1.45 -2.64 5.49
CA ALA A 150 -0.18 -2.53 4.81
C ALA A 150 1.01 -2.46 5.79
N GLY A 151 2.04 -1.73 5.40
CA GLY A 151 3.28 -1.66 6.15
C GLY A 151 4.37 -1.01 5.33
N GLY A 152 5.62 -1.32 5.66
CA GLY A 152 6.77 -0.79 4.95
C GLY A 152 8.01 -1.64 5.06
N GLN A 153 8.74 -1.72 3.94
CA GLN A 153 10.07 -2.31 3.89
C GLN A 153 11.08 -1.42 4.61
N THR A 154 11.95 -2.04 5.40
CA THR A 154 13.02 -1.33 6.09
C THR A 154 14.38 -1.58 5.44
N PRO A 155 15.31 -0.61 5.51
CA PRO A 155 16.67 -0.80 4.99
C PRO A 155 17.47 -1.84 5.77
N TRP A 156 17.05 -2.19 7.00
CA TRP A 156 17.69 -3.22 7.84
C TRP A 156 17.14 -4.63 7.61
N GLY A 157 16.23 -4.84 6.66
CA GLY A 157 15.77 -6.17 6.25
C GLY A 157 14.62 -6.72 7.09
N SER A 158 13.65 -5.87 7.42
CA SER A 158 12.42 -6.24 8.10
C SER A 158 11.20 -5.58 7.47
N TRP A 159 10.04 -6.12 7.81
CA TRP A 159 8.73 -5.57 7.47
C TRP A 159 8.12 -4.92 8.71
N LEU A 160 7.83 -3.62 8.63
CA LEU A 160 7.01 -2.94 9.62
C LEU A 160 5.54 -3.17 9.24
N THR A 161 4.86 -4.05 9.97
CA THR A 161 3.43 -4.32 9.75
C THR A 161 2.58 -3.36 10.59
N CYS A 162 1.48 -2.87 10.02
CA CYS A 162 0.65 -1.83 10.59
C CYS A 162 -0.74 -2.37 10.98
N GLU A 163 -1.14 -2.20 12.24
CA GLU A 163 -2.53 -2.43 12.64
C GLU A 163 -3.42 -1.23 12.29
N GLU A 164 -4.38 -1.46 11.42
CA GLU A 164 -5.34 -0.45 10.99
C GLU A 164 -6.55 -0.45 11.93
N THR A 165 -6.32 -0.05 13.18
CA THR A 165 -7.36 -0.01 14.20
C THR A 165 -6.97 0.88 15.37
N THR A 166 -7.89 1.06 16.31
CA THR A 166 -7.58 1.63 17.63
C THR A 166 -8.33 0.89 18.75
N VAL A 167 -8.75 -0.35 18.52
CA VAL A 167 -9.53 -1.10 19.52
C VAL A 167 -8.78 -1.23 20.85
N VAL A 168 -9.54 -1.20 21.93
CA VAL A 168 -9.03 -1.40 23.29
C VAL A 168 -9.88 -2.47 23.99
N PRO A 169 -9.35 -3.11 25.05
CA PRO A 169 -10.13 -4.04 25.86
C PRO A 169 -11.40 -3.37 26.37
N ALA A 170 -12.55 -3.98 26.12
CA ALA A 170 -13.85 -3.46 26.53
C ALA A 170 -14.83 -4.60 26.81
N SER A 171 -15.94 -4.30 27.50
CA SER A 171 -16.94 -5.32 27.88
C SER A 171 -17.65 -6.00 26.70
N ASN A 172 -17.57 -5.43 25.50
CA ASN A 172 -18.18 -5.96 24.28
C ASN A 172 -17.18 -6.68 23.36
N ASN A 173 -15.91 -6.84 23.76
CA ASN A 173 -14.90 -7.60 23.02
C ASN A 173 -14.08 -8.49 23.97
N SER A 174 -13.29 -9.40 23.40
CA SER A 174 -12.42 -10.31 24.17
C SER A 174 -10.95 -9.91 24.15
N PHE A 175 -10.60 -8.77 23.56
CA PHE A 175 -9.22 -8.31 23.53
C PHE A 175 -8.71 -8.05 24.96
N THR A 176 -7.44 -8.35 25.17
CA THR A 176 -6.70 -8.22 26.43
C THR A 176 -5.64 -7.12 26.36
N GLN A 177 -5.26 -6.70 25.16
CA GLN A 177 -4.32 -5.61 24.89
C GLN A 177 -4.99 -4.47 24.12
N PRO A 178 -4.52 -3.22 24.27
CA PRO A 178 -4.81 -2.17 23.30
C PRO A 178 -4.15 -2.49 21.95
N HIS A 179 -4.77 -2.05 20.86
CA HIS A 179 -4.28 -2.21 19.49
C HIS A 179 -4.22 -0.87 18.76
N GLY A 180 -3.66 -0.90 17.54
CA GLY A 180 -3.39 0.24 16.68
C GLY A 180 -1.90 0.57 16.63
N TYR A 181 -1.03 -0.44 16.60
CA TYR A 181 0.41 -0.26 16.65
C TYR A 181 1.11 -0.83 15.42
N ILE A 182 2.36 -0.40 15.24
CA ILE A 182 3.30 -0.98 14.30
C ILE A 182 4.15 -2.04 15.00
N PHE A 183 4.49 -3.12 14.28
CA PHE A 183 5.35 -4.20 14.75
C PHE A 183 6.48 -4.46 13.74
N ASP A 184 7.69 -4.73 14.22
CA ASP A 184 8.87 -5.00 13.40
C ASP A 184 9.09 -6.51 13.21
N VAL A 185 8.97 -7.00 11.97
CA VAL A 185 9.06 -8.43 11.62
C VAL A 185 10.29 -8.69 10.74
N PRO A 186 11.38 -9.25 11.30
CA PRO A 186 12.59 -9.56 10.55
C PRO A 186 12.35 -10.58 9.43
N ALA A 187 12.65 -10.21 8.18
CA ALA A 187 12.46 -11.09 7.03
C ALA A 187 13.44 -12.28 7.02
N GLY A 188 14.61 -12.11 7.67
CA GLY A 188 15.60 -13.16 7.85
C GLY A 188 15.27 -14.18 8.94
N SER A 189 14.12 -14.05 9.63
CA SER A 189 13.66 -15.07 10.58
C SER A 189 13.18 -16.32 9.84
N PHE A 190 13.29 -17.48 10.51
CA PHE A 190 12.75 -18.77 10.06
C PHE A 190 11.73 -19.34 11.06
N SER A 191 11.26 -18.49 11.99
CA SER A 191 10.25 -18.82 12.99
C SER A 191 9.46 -17.57 13.39
N GLU A 192 8.33 -17.78 14.07
CA GLU A 192 7.56 -16.72 14.70
C GLU A 192 8.44 -15.87 15.63
N THR A 193 8.23 -14.56 15.60
CA THR A 193 8.96 -13.59 16.41
C THR A 193 8.08 -13.05 17.53
N ALA A 194 8.71 -12.69 18.66
CA ALA A 194 7.98 -12.14 19.79
C ALA A 194 7.45 -10.74 19.44
N PRO A 195 6.14 -10.48 19.56
CA PRO A 195 5.55 -9.21 19.20
C PRO A 195 5.97 -8.10 20.18
N VAL A 196 6.40 -6.97 19.63
CA VAL A 196 6.68 -5.74 20.39
C VAL A 196 5.92 -4.59 19.74
N ALA A 197 4.87 -4.11 20.42
CA ALA A 197 4.11 -2.95 19.97
C ALA A 197 4.94 -1.67 20.08
N LEU A 198 5.17 -0.98 18.96
CA LEU A 198 6.00 0.23 18.88
C LEU A 198 5.21 1.49 19.25
N THR A 199 4.78 1.58 20.51
CA THR A 199 3.84 2.61 20.99
C THR A 199 4.25 4.07 20.76
N ALA A 200 5.55 4.36 20.64
CA ALA A 200 6.05 5.72 20.39
C ALA A 200 5.83 6.19 18.93
N MET A 201 5.61 5.26 18.00
CA MET A 201 5.25 5.57 16.61
C MET A 201 3.80 6.04 16.49
N GLY A 202 2.97 5.78 17.50
CA GLY A 202 1.62 6.31 17.57
C GLY A 202 0.57 5.21 17.68
N ARG A 203 -0.63 5.59 18.14
CA ARG A 203 -1.81 4.74 18.15
C ARG A 203 -2.96 5.36 17.35
N PHE A 204 -3.12 4.92 16.11
CA PHE A 204 -4.14 5.32 15.15
C PHE A 204 -4.35 4.19 14.11
N SER A 205 -5.26 4.36 13.14
CA SER A 205 -5.41 3.43 12.00
C SER A 205 -4.19 3.55 11.11
N HIS A 206 -3.12 2.81 11.42
CA HIS A 206 -1.91 2.81 10.60
C HIS A 206 -2.17 2.04 9.33
N GLU A 207 -1.89 2.65 8.18
CA GLU A 207 -1.92 1.90 6.93
C GLU A 207 -0.52 1.41 6.56
N ALA A 208 0.36 2.33 6.17
CA ALA A 208 1.65 2.01 5.57
C ALA A 208 2.75 2.89 6.15
N VAL A 209 3.98 2.45 5.96
CA VAL A 209 5.15 3.24 6.32
C VAL A 209 6.21 3.23 5.23
N THR A 210 7.03 4.26 5.23
CA THR A 210 8.26 4.32 4.43
C THR A 210 9.41 4.76 5.29
N VAL A 211 10.61 4.28 5.02
CA VAL A 211 11.80 4.62 5.79
C VAL A 211 12.77 5.38 4.91
N ASP A 212 13.21 6.55 5.34
CA ASP A 212 14.36 7.23 4.72
C ASP A 212 15.64 6.51 5.15
N PRO A 213 16.35 5.83 4.23
CA PRO A 213 17.54 5.04 4.57
C PRO A 213 18.74 5.90 4.98
N ALA A 214 18.75 7.20 4.71
CA ALA A 214 19.83 8.11 5.09
C ALA A 214 19.70 8.58 6.54
N THR A 215 18.48 8.75 7.05
CA THR A 215 18.22 9.32 8.38
C THR A 215 17.63 8.31 9.36
N GLY A 216 17.00 7.24 8.86
CA GLY A 216 16.22 6.31 9.65
C GLY A 216 14.87 6.87 10.13
N ILE A 217 14.44 8.03 9.60
CA ILE A 217 13.10 8.57 9.84
C ILE A 217 12.08 7.67 9.15
N ILE A 218 10.98 7.40 9.86
CA ILE A 218 9.87 6.59 9.36
C ILE A 218 8.71 7.53 9.11
N TYR A 219 8.12 7.48 7.92
CA TYR A 219 6.92 8.23 7.55
C TYR A 219 5.72 7.31 7.52
N GLU A 220 4.59 7.77 8.04
CA GLU A 220 3.43 6.91 8.34
C GLU A 220 2.15 7.55 7.79
N THR A 221 1.27 6.70 7.25
CA THR A 221 -0.05 7.07 6.76
C THR A 221 -1.14 6.63 7.74
N GLU A 222 -2.21 7.43 7.84
CA GLU A 222 -3.39 7.10 8.66
C GLU A 222 -4.65 7.00 7.80
N ASP A 223 -5.28 5.81 7.80
CA ASP A 223 -6.59 5.61 7.20
C ASP A 223 -7.69 6.14 8.13
N ALA A 224 -7.92 7.45 8.06
CA ALA A 224 -8.99 8.12 8.79
C ALA A 224 -9.48 9.36 8.04
N ASN A 225 -10.66 9.87 8.41
CA ASN A 225 -11.17 11.15 7.90
C ASN A 225 -11.75 11.99 9.06
N PRO A 226 -11.06 13.05 9.51
CA PRO A 226 -9.73 13.50 9.06
C PRO A 226 -8.62 12.54 9.51
N GLY A 227 -7.60 12.37 8.67
CA GLY A 227 -6.37 11.64 8.94
C GLY A 227 -5.12 12.50 8.77
N GLY A 228 -3.97 11.98 9.19
CA GLY A 228 -2.68 12.65 9.11
C GLY A 228 -1.62 11.90 8.31
N TYR A 229 -0.66 12.66 7.79
CA TYR A 229 0.64 12.14 7.36
C TYR A 229 1.67 12.45 8.45
N TYR A 230 2.39 11.44 8.91
CA TYR A 230 3.26 11.54 10.08
C TYR A 230 4.71 11.25 9.73
N ARG A 231 5.60 11.67 10.62
CA ARG A 231 6.96 11.13 10.71
C ARG A 231 7.29 10.78 12.15
N PHE A 232 7.93 9.64 12.33
CA PHE A 232 8.56 9.20 13.55
C PHE A 232 10.08 9.32 13.42
N ILE A 233 10.69 10.01 14.39
CA ILE A 233 12.14 10.19 14.51
C ILE A 233 12.63 9.26 15.63
N PRO A 234 13.24 8.10 15.32
CA PRO A 234 13.66 7.16 16.35
C PRO A 234 14.84 7.70 17.18
N ASN A 235 14.86 7.40 18.47
CA ASN A 235 16.03 7.67 19.32
C ASN A 235 17.25 6.82 18.92
N GLN A 236 16.99 5.61 18.40
CA GLN A 236 18.00 4.65 17.94
C GLN A 236 17.60 4.14 16.55
N PRO A 237 17.89 4.93 15.49
CA PRO A 237 17.49 4.61 14.13
C PRO A 237 18.26 3.40 13.57
N GLY A 238 17.68 2.78 12.55
CA GLY A 238 18.26 1.68 11.80
C GLY A 238 18.68 2.13 10.41
N PHE A 239 19.63 1.40 9.82
CA PHE A 239 20.22 1.67 8.52
C PHE A 239 20.51 0.36 7.78
N ILE A 240 21.00 0.45 6.54
CA ILE A 240 21.45 -0.71 5.78
C ILE A 240 22.51 -1.48 6.57
N GLY A 241 22.24 -2.74 6.90
CA GLY A 241 23.14 -3.60 7.66
C GLY A 241 23.22 -3.30 9.16
N GLN A 242 22.43 -2.35 9.68
CA GLN A 242 22.39 -1.98 11.09
C GLN A 242 20.93 -1.91 11.58
N PRO A 243 20.43 -2.91 12.30
CA PRO A 243 19.06 -2.90 12.81
C PRO A 243 18.85 -1.77 13.85
N PRO A 244 17.64 -1.20 13.94
CA PRO A 244 17.28 -0.17 14.90
C PRO A 244 17.06 -0.77 16.30
N ASN A 245 16.78 0.12 17.25
CA ASN A 245 16.04 -0.22 18.46
C ASN A 245 14.82 0.70 18.56
N LEU A 246 13.77 0.40 17.80
CA LEU A 246 12.56 1.23 17.74
C LEU A 246 11.80 1.27 19.08
N ALA A 247 11.95 0.23 19.91
CA ALA A 247 11.39 0.19 21.26
C ALA A 247 12.03 1.21 22.23
N ALA A 248 13.20 1.79 21.89
CA ALA A 248 13.79 2.92 22.62
C ALA A 248 12.98 4.23 22.48
N GLY A 249 11.90 4.21 21.69
CA GLY A 249 11.04 5.35 21.46
C GLY A 249 11.65 6.39 20.52
N GLY A 250 11.00 7.55 20.46
CA GLY A 250 11.34 8.61 19.54
C GLY A 250 10.34 9.75 19.62
N VAL A 251 10.29 10.59 18.59
CA VAL A 251 9.38 11.72 18.49
C VAL A 251 8.45 11.52 17.30
N LEU A 252 7.14 11.51 17.54
CA LEU A 252 6.12 11.52 16.51
C LEU A 252 5.72 12.95 16.17
N GLN A 253 5.64 13.27 14.88
CA GLN A 253 5.21 14.56 14.38
C GLN A 253 4.22 14.40 13.22
N MET A 254 3.33 15.37 13.06
CA MET A 254 2.34 15.40 11.97
C MET A 254 2.68 16.53 11.00
N LEU A 255 2.50 16.26 9.70
CA LEU A 255 2.82 17.21 8.62
C LEU A 255 1.90 18.44 8.68
N LYS A 256 2.49 19.61 8.48
CA LYS A 256 1.79 20.89 8.38
C LYS A 256 2.25 21.63 7.12
N VAL A 257 1.31 22.17 6.34
CA VAL A 257 1.65 23.08 5.25
C VAL A 257 2.09 24.42 5.83
N ARG A 258 3.28 24.89 5.44
CA ARG A 258 3.91 26.10 5.99
C ARG A 258 3.01 27.31 5.79
N ASN A 259 2.89 28.13 6.82
CA ASN A 259 2.05 29.35 6.84
C ASN A 259 0.55 29.12 6.59
N GLN A 260 0.07 27.87 6.67
CA GLN A 260 -1.35 27.53 6.52
C GLN A 260 -1.79 26.71 7.74
N PHE A 261 -2.85 27.14 8.41
CA PHE A 261 -3.41 26.42 9.55
C PHE A 261 -4.50 25.48 9.05
N GLN A 262 -4.37 24.18 9.33
CA GLN A 262 -5.36 23.18 8.89
C GLN A 262 -5.61 23.23 7.38
N TYR A 263 -4.53 23.27 6.59
CA TYR A 263 -4.64 23.18 5.14
C TYR A 263 -5.33 21.87 4.76
N ASP A 264 -6.45 21.97 4.05
CA ASP A 264 -7.27 20.83 3.66
C ASP A 264 -6.83 20.30 2.29
N THR A 265 -6.22 19.12 2.26
CA THR A 265 -5.68 18.52 1.05
C THR A 265 -6.72 17.70 0.26
N ARG A 266 -7.90 17.46 0.85
CA ARG A 266 -8.87 16.47 0.36
C ARG A 266 -9.44 16.82 -1.00
N THR A 267 -9.64 18.11 -1.29
CA THR A 267 -10.19 18.58 -2.57
C THR A 267 -9.51 19.88 -3.02
N ASN A 268 -9.85 20.36 -4.22
CA ASN A 268 -9.40 21.62 -4.79
C ASN A 268 -7.87 21.78 -4.87
N GLN A 269 -7.18 20.66 -5.03
CA GLN A 269 -5.73 20.61 -5.23
C GLN A 269 -5.39 20.77 -6.72
N THR A 270 -4.18 21.26 -7.01
CA THR A 270 -3.66 21.35 -8.37
C THR A 270 -2.53 20.33 -8.52
N VAL A 271 -2.66 19.40 -9.46
CA VAL A 271 -1.60 18.43 -9.79
C VAL A 271 -0.31 19.18 -10.14
N GLY A 272 0.80 18.77 -9.52
CA GLY A 272 2.11 19.37 -9.70
C GLY A 272 2.38 20.61 -8.85
N GLN A 273 1.39 21.14 -8.12
CA GLN A 273 1.61 22.26 -7.20
C GLN A 273 2.47 21.80 -6.02
N GLU A 274 3.56 22.52 -5.78
CA GLU A 274 4.44 22.30 -4.63
C GLU A 274 3.95 23.09 -3.42
N LEU A 275 3.84 22.39 -2.29
CA LEU A 275 3.49 22.93 -0.99
C LEU A 275 4.70 22.75 -0.06
N GLU A 276 5.24 23.85 0.44
CA GLU A 276 6.26 23.79 1.48
C GLU A 276 5.65 23.29 2.79
N VAL A 277 6.33 22.38 3.47
CA VAL A 277 5.85 21.81 4.73
C VAL A 277 6.81 22.05 5.90
N GLU A 278 6.25 21.92 7.09
CA GLU A 278 6.89 21.85 8.40
C GLU A 278 6.19 20.77 9.25
N TRP A 279 6.63 20.59 10.49
CA TRP A 279 6.15 19.50 11.36
C TRP A 279 5.68 20.03 12.71
N VAL A 280 4.59 19.47 13.22
CA VAL A 280 4.10 19.73 14.58
C VAL A 280 4.27 18.49 15.45
N THR A 281 4.84 18.64 16.65
CA THR A 281 5.10 17.52 17.55
C THR A 281 3.84 17.05 18.25
N ILE A 282 3.59 15.74 18.22
CA ILE A 282 2.51 15.10 18.95
C ILE A 282 2.95 14.86 20.40
N ALA A 283 2.21 15.43 21.35
CA ALA A 283 2.57 15.36 22.77
C ALA A 283 2.31 13.98 23.38
N ASN A 284 1.21 13.34 23.00
CA ASN A 284 0.85 11.99 23.42
C ASN A 284 0.66 11.10 22.18
N PRO A 285 1.69 10.35 21.74
CA PRO A 285 1.57 9.47 20.58
C PRO A 285 0.69 8.23 20.87
N ASN A 286 0.54 7.83 22.13
CA ASN A 286 -0.24 6.64 22.51
C ASN A 286 -1.47 7.00 23.37
N PRO A 287 -2.45 7.74 22.82
CA PRO A 287 -3.70 7.97 23.53
C PRO A 287 -4.41 6.62 23.76
N LEU A 288 -5.21 6.50 24.82
CA LEU A 288 -6.14 5.41 25.09
C LEU A 288 -7.59 5.93 25.09
N GLY A 289 -8.56 5.05 25.34
CA GLY A 289 -9.99 5.38 25.31
C GLY A 289 -10.35 6.66 26.06
N GLY A 290 -10.95 7.62 25.35
CA GLY A 290 -11.38 8.91 25.89
C GLY A 290 -10.34 10.04 25.86
N GLN A 291 -9.08 9.76 25.47
CA GLN A 291 -8.05 10.79 25.25
C GLN A 291 -8.12 11.37 23.83
N THR A 292 -7.56 12.56 23.63
CA THR A 292 -7.47 13.19 22.30
C THR A 292 -6.64 12.33 21.36
N SER A 293 -7.20 11.97 20.21
CA SER A 293 -6.50 11.17 19.19
C SER A 293 -5.24 11.87 18.68
N VAL A 294 -4.32 11.09 18.09
CA VAL A 294 -3.07 11.61 17.50
C VAL A 294 -3.38 12.68 16.45
N ALA A 295 -4.27 12.39 15.50
CA ALA A 295 -4.72 13.36 14.49
C ALA A 295 -5.24 14.66 15.11
N ASN A 296 -6.14 14.57 16.09
CA ASN A 296 -6.74 15.76 16.72
C ASN A 296 -5.71 16.60 17.49
N GLN A 297 -4.65 16.00 18.04
CA GLN A 297 -3.54 16.74 18.64
C GLN A 297 -2.80 17.56 17.58
N GLY A 298 -2.46 16.96 16.44
CA GLY A 298 -1.77 17.66 15.35
C GLY A 298 -2.63 18.72 14.69
N LEU A 299 -3.92 18.44 14.45
CA LEU A 299 -4.88 19.40 13.91
C LEU A 299 -5.03 20.62 14.82
N ALA A 300 -5.03 20.45 16.14
CA ALA A 300 -5.05 21.57 17.09
C ALA A 300 -3.80 22.47 17.00
N LEU A 301 -2.69 21.95 16.47
CA LEU A 301 -1.44 22.66 16.20
C LEU A 301 -1.34 23.17 14.75
N GLY A 302 -2.37 22.96 13.94
CA GLY A 302 -2.46 23.44 12.56
C GLY A 302 -1.94 22.49 11.50
N ALA A 303 -1.73 21.21 11.81
CA ALA A 303 -1.38 20.18 10.83
C ALA A 303 -2.35 20.13 9.64
N ALA A 304 -1.87 19.65 8.50
CA ALA A 304 -2.69 19.45 7.31
C ALA A 304 -3.75 18.36 7.54
N ILE A 305 -4.89 18.48 6.86
CA ILE A 305 -5.98 17.51 6.90
C ILE A 305 -5.88 16.66 5.64
N PHE A 306 -5.69 15.36 5.82
CA PHE A 306 -5.86 14.37 4.78
C PHE A 306 -7.13 13.55 5.04
N GLU A 307 -7.52 12.74 4.07
CA GLU A 307 -8.47 11.65 4.30
C GLU A 307 -7.93 10.36 3.75
N ARG A 308 -8.17 9.28 4.50
CA ARG A 308 -7.92 7.90 4.11
C ARG A 308 -6.58 7.71 3.42
N LEU A 309 -5.51 8.04 4.15
CA LEU A 309 -4.17 7.82 3.62
C LEU A 309 -3.83 6.34 3.71
N GLU A 310 -3.55 5.73 2.58
CA GLU A 310 -3.36 4.28 2.50
C GLU A 310 -1.90 3.94 2.16
N GLY A 311 -1.67 3.10 1.15
CA GLY A 311 -0.35 2.60 0.77
C GLY A 311 0.70 3.69 0.58
N ALA A 312 1.95 3.37 0.96
CA ALA A 312 3.08 4.26 0.83
C ALA A 312 4.34 3.53 0.36
N TRP A 313 5.19 4.21 -0.42
CA TRP A 313 6.43 3.64 -0.93
C TRP A 313 7.54 4.68 -1.11
N TYR A 314 8.79 4.30 -0.77
CA TYR A 314 9.97 5.12 -0.99
C TYR A 314 10.61 4.80 -2.35
N ASP A 315 10.90 5.82 -3.15
CA ASP A 315 11.38 5.66 -4.53
C ASP A 315 12.85 5.26 -4.65
N GLY A 316 13.59 5.18 -3.54
CA GLY A 316 15.04 4.92 -3.54
C GLY A 316 15.91 6.17 -3.75
N ASN A 317 15.30 7.32 -4.07
CA ASN A 317 15.96 8.55 -4.50
C ASN A 317 15.52 9.80 -3.71
N GLY A 318 14.81 9.64 -2.60
CA GLY A 318 14.49 10.72 -1.66
C GLY A 318 13.01 11.10 -1.61
N SER A 319 12.14 10.52 -2.43
CA SER A 319 10.72 10.79 -2.42
C SER A 319 9.90 9.64 -1.83
N HIS A 320 8.89 10.02 -1.07
CA HIS A 320 7.90 9.15 -0.47
C HIS A 320 6.58 9.37 -1.17
N TYR A 321 6.05 8.33 -1.81
CA TYR A 321 4.76 8.35 -2.44
C TYR A 321 3.74 7.75 -1.49
N PHE A 322 2.54 8.31 -1.44
CA PHE A 322 1.44 7.75 -0.67
C PHE A 322 0.10 8.09 -1.30
N VAL A 323 -0.87 7.25 -1.04
CA VAL A 323 -2.22 7.36 -1.57
C VAL A 323 -3.12 8.08 -0.57
N SER A 324 -4.09 8.85 -1.08
CA SER A 324 -5.35 9.13 -0.40
C SER A 324 -6.45 8.47 -1.23
N THR A 325 -7.11 7.45 -0.72
CA THR A 325 -7.94 6.55 -1.54
C THR A 325 -9.23 7.18 -2.06
N SER A 326 -9.83 8.04 -1.24
CA SER A 326 -11.09 8.73 -1.55
C SER A 326 -10.93 10.24 -1.72
N GLY A 327 -9.68 10.73 -1.75
CA GLY A 327 -9.38 12.13 -2.00
C GLY A 327 -9.69 12.58 -3.42
N GLY A 328 -9.53 13.87 -3.65
CA GLY A 328 -9.67 14.51 -4.96
C GLY A 328 -11.08 14.97 -5.28
N ASN A 329 -11.22 15.84 -6.27
CA ASN A 329 -12.50 16.50 -6.56
C ASN A 329 -13.61 15.53 -7.00
N ALA A 330 -13.23 14.37 -7.52
CA ALA A 330 -14.14 13.30 -7.95
C ALA A 330 -14.34 12.22 -6.86
N ASN A 331 -13.66 12.32 -5.71
CA ASN A 331 -13.58 11.28 -4.67
C ASN A 331 -13.13 9.92 -5.22
N LEU A 332 -12.15 9.92 -6.12
CA LEU A 332 -11.62 8.73 -6.80
C LEU A 332 -10.21 8.37 -6.35
N GLY A 333 -9.61 9.21 -5.51
CA GLY A 333 -8.29 9.07 -4.96
C GLY A 333 -7.33 10.16 -5.40
N GLN A 334 -6.17 10.18 -4.76
CA GLN A 334 -5.03 11.04 -5.04
C GLN A 334 -3.75 10.26 -4.77
N ILE A 335 -2.69 10.58 -5.50
CA ILE A 335 -1.34 10.11 -5.22
C ILE A 335 -0.50 11.34 -4.88
N TRP A 336 0.03 11.36 -3.68
CA TRP A 336 0.88 12.41 -3.15
C TRP A 336 2.34 11.99 -3.21
N GLN A 337 3.21 12.98 -3.43
CA GLN A 337 4.66 12.84 -3.33
C GLN A 337 5.16 13.80 -2.25
N PHE A 338 5.83 13.27 -1.25
CA PHE A 338 6.55 14.03 -0.24
C PHE A 338 8.06 13.88 -0.44
N THR A 339 8.81 14.98 -0.41
CA THR A 339 10.28 14.99 -0.53
C THR A 339 10.88 15.84 0.59
N PRO A 340 11.68 15.26 1.50
CA PRO A 340 12.45 16.03 2.47
C PRO A 340 13.43 16.98 1.78
N THR A 341 13.47 18.23 2.22
CA THR A 341 14.45 19.24 1.73
C THR A 341 15.41 19.70 2.81
N GLY A 342 15.24 19.21 4.03
CA GLY A 342 16.05 19.51 5.20
C GLY A 342 15.57 18.71 6.41
N ALA A 343 16.17 18.98 7.58
CA ALA A 343 15.84 18.25 8.80
C ALA A 343 14.37 18.39 9.21
N ASP A 344 13.77 19.56 9.01
CA ASP A 344 12.39 19.89 9.42
C ASP A 344 11.54 20.47 8.30
N THR A 345 11.98 20.31 7.04
CA THR A 345 11.32 20.90 5.87
C THR A 345 11.18 19.89 4.75
N GLY A 346 10.18 20.08 3.90
CA GLY A 346 10.00 19.29 2.71
C GLY A 346 9.02 19.93 1.74
N ILE A 347 8.83 19.26 0.61
CA ILE A 347 7.86 19.60 -0.41
C ILE A 347 6.82 18.49 -0.49
N LEU A 348 5.56 18.84 -0.34
CA LEU A 348 4.41 17.99 -0.65
C LEU A 348 3.86 18.41 -2.01
N LYS A 349 3.60 17.44 -2.88
CA LYS A 349 3.09 17.68 -4.23
C LYS A 349 2.03 16.64 -4.56
N LEU A 350 0.88 17.08 -5.08
CA LEU A 350 -0.10 16.18 -5.67
C LEU A 350 0.49 15.65 -6.98
N PHE A 351 0.84 14.37 -7.02
CA PHE A 351 1.47 13.73 -8.17
C PHE A 351 0.43 13.35 -9.23
N TYR A 352 -0.71 12.80 -8.80
CA TYR A 352 -1.77 12.37 -9.72
C TYR A 352 -3.15 12.42 -9.03
N GLU A 353 -4.18 12.80 -9.78
CA GLU A 353 -5.59 12.78 -9.35
C GLU A 353 -6.47 12.26 -10.51
N PRO A 354 -7.10 11.09 -10.39
CA PRO A 354 -8.04 10.61 -11.40
C PRO A 354 -9.31 11.46 -11.47
N THR A 355 -9.75 11.75 -12.69
CA THR A 355 -11.02 12.45 -12.96
C THR A 355 -12.13 11.51 -13.43
N ASN A 356 -11.86 10.20 -13.53
CA ASN A 356 -12.77 9.20 -14.07
C ASN A 356 -12.48 7.82 -13.46
N ALA A 357 -13.49 7.20 -12.82
CA ALA A 357 -13.41 5.89 -12.19
C ALA A 357 -13.01 4.76 -13.16
N ALA A 358 -13.30 4.92 -14.46
CA ALA A 358 -12.86 3.95 -15.45
C ALA A 358 -11.32 3.92 -15.62
N THR A 359 -10.64 5.02 -15.28
CA THR A 359 -9.18 5.15 -15.34
C THR A 359 -8.53 4.60 -14.07
N LEU A 360 -8.94 5.10 -12.90
CA LEU A 360 -8.49 4.66 -11.59
C LEU A 360 -9.57 5.05 -10.57
N GLU A 361 -9.88 4.16 -9.65
CA GLU A 361 -10.84 4.39 -8.56
C GLU A 361 -10.31 3.73 -7.28
N ALA A 362 -10.29 4.49 -6.18
CA ALA A 362 -9.83 4.01 -4.88
C ALA A 362 -8.49 3.26 -4.97
N PRO A 363 -7.43 3.89 -5.51
CA PRO A 363 -6.10 3.34 -5.31
C PRO A 363 -5.86 3.25 -3.81
N ASP A 364 -5.25 2.17 -3.36
CA ASP A 364 -5.00 1.87 -1.96
C ASP A 364 -3.49 1.61 -1.80
N ASN A 365 -3.08 0.37 -2.06
CA ASN A 365 -1.71 -0.07 -1.97
C ASN A 365 -0.91 0.42 -3.21
N LEU A 366 0.33 0.86 -3.01
CA LEU A 366 1.20 1.29 -4.11
C LEU A 366 2.64 0.79 -3.94
N LEU A 367 3.34 0.61 -5.06
CA LEU A 367 4.80 0.52 -5.07
C LEU A 367 5.41 1.38 -6.17
N VAL A 368 6.61 1.89 -5.91
CA VAL A 368 7.47 2.44 -6.97
C VAL A 368 8.21 1.28 -7.63
N THR A 369 8.04 1.17 -8.93
CA THR A 369 8.63 0.11 -9.75
C THR A 369 10.14 0.33 -9.90
N PRO A 370 10.93 -0.73 -10.18
CA PRO A 370 12.35 -0.58 -10.52
C PRO A 370 12.62 0.33 -11.73
N ARG A 371 11.59 0.59 -12.54
CA ARG A 371 11.63 1.41 -13.75
C ARG A 371 11.05 2.83 -13.56
N GLY A 372 10.67 3.18 -12.33
CA GLY A 372 10.27 4.53 -11.94
C GLY A 372 8.81 4.91 -12.22
N GLY A 373 7.98 3.99 -12.73
CA GLY A 373 6.52 4.09 -12.67
C GLY A 373 5.96 3.59 -11.33
N LEU A 374 4.64 3.56 -11.19
CA LEU A 374 3.95 3.00 -10.02
C LEU A 374 3.13 1.77 -10.41
N VAL A 375 3.07 0.78 -9.52
CA VAL A 375 1.95 -0.17 -9.47
C VAL A 375 0.97 0.33 -8.43
N LEU A 376 -0.32 0.26 -8.76
CA LEU A 376 -1.42 0.61 -7.89
C LEU A 376 -2.35 -0.58 -7.75
N CYS A 377 -2.75 -0.86 -6.52
CA CYS A 377 -3.77 -1.82 -6.17
C CYS A 377 -5.07 -1.04 -5.86
N GLU A 378 -6.19 -1.45 -6.45
CA GLU A 378 -7.50 -0.81 -6.20
C GLU A 378 -8.28 -1.54 -5.10
N ASP A 379 -8.95 -0.76 -4.24
CA ASP A 379 -10.04 -1.18 -3.33
C ASP A 379 -11.30 -0.32 -3.58
N GLY A 380 -11.79 -0.38 -4.82
CA GLY A 380 -13.03 0.25 -5.24
C GLY A 380 -14.25 -0.64 -5.04
N GLY A 381 -15.44 -0.04 -5.08
CA GLY A 381 -16.71 -0.78 -5.05
C GLY A 381 -17.01 -1.59 -6.32
N GLY A 382 -16.18 -1.46 -7.35
CA GLY A 382 -16.31 -2.11 -8.65
C GLY A 382 -15.46 -3.38 -8.80
N GLN A 383 -14.96 -3.59 -10.01
CA GLN A 383 -13.93 -4.58 -10.28
C GLN A 383 -12.58 -3.92 -10.01
N ASN A 384 -11.78 -4.53 -9.12
CA ASN A 384 -10.47 -4.06 -8.71
C ASN A 384 -9.34 -4.66 -9.52
N PHE A 385 -8.36 -3.83 -9.87
CA PHE A 385 -7.22 -4.16 -10.71
C PHE A 385 -5.90 -3.89 -9.99
N VAL A 386 -4.89 -4.61 -10.44
CA VAL A 386 -3.51 -4.10 -10.41
C VAL A 386 -3.34 -3.20 -11.63
N ARG A 387 -3.09 -1.92 -11.42
CA ARG A 387 -2.86 -0.91 -12.46
C ARG A 387 -1.39 -0.52 -12.50
N GLY A 388 -0.91 -0.13 -13.66
CA GLY A 388 0.34 0.63 -13.79
C GLY A 388 0.04 2.10 -14.01
N LEU A 389 0.87 2.98 -13.44
CA LEU A 389 0.89 4.41 -13.68
C LEU A 389 2.30 4.82 -14.12
N THR A 390 2.41 5.35 -15.33
CA THR A 390 3.66 5.82 -15.90
C THR A 390 4.07 7.19 -15.31
N GLN A 391 5.33 7.59 -15.52
CA GLN A 391 5.83 8.90 -15.08
C GLN A 391 5.16 10.08 -15.80
N ASP A 392 4.65 9.87 -17.02
CA ASP A 392 3.88 10.85 -17.80
C ASP A 392 2.38 10.82 -17.52
N GLY A 393 1.93 10.04 -16.52
CA GLY A 393 0.56 10.07 -16.02
C GLY A 393 -0.43 9.15 -16.73
N LEU A 394 0.05 8.20 -17.55
CA LEU A 394 -0.82 7.20 -18.16
C LEU A 394 -1.10 6.06 -17.18
N VAL A 395 -2.39 5.80 -16.93
CA VAL A 395 -2.85 4.60 -16.22
C VAL A 395 -3.19 3.48 -17.21
N PHE A 396 -2.79 2.25 -16.90
CA PHE A 396 -3.16 1.06 -17.67
C PHE A 396 -3.45 -0.15 -16.78
N ASP A 397 -4.26 -1.07 -17.30
CA ASP A 397 -4.60 -2.30 -16.59
C ASP A 397 -3.45 -3.31 -16.73
N PHE A 398 -3.01 -3.90 -15.62
CA PHE A 398 -1.99 -4.94 -15.62
C PHE A 398 -2.53 -6.31 -15.20
N ALA A 399 -3.35 -6.38 -14.15
CA ALA A 399 -3.96 -7.63 -13.74
C ALA A 399 -5.37 -7.42 -13.21
N VAL A 400 -6.22 -8.44 -13.40
CA VAL A 400 -7.54 -8.51 -12.77
C VAL A 400 -7.89 -9.96 -12.49
N HIS A 401 -8.58 -10.23 -11.38
CA HIS A 401 -9.08 -11.55 -11.08
C HIS A 401 -10.20 -11.93 -12.06
N ALA A 402 -10.21 -13.19 -12.50
CA ALA A 402 -11.10 -13.66 -13.55
C ALA A 402 -12.57 -13.76 -13.09
N THR A 403 -12.79 -13.95 -11.78
CA THR A 403 -14.10 -14.28 -11.17
C THR A 403 -14.41 -13.54 -9.87
N SER A 404 -13.49 -12.73 -9.35
CA SER A 404 -13.62 -12.03 -8.07
C SER A 404 -13.47 -10.54 -8.30
N ASN A 405 -14.20 -9.74 -7.54
CA ASN A 405 -14.07 -8.29 -7.50
C ASN A 405 -13.53 -7.79 -6.17
N SER A 406 -13.04 -8.69 -5.30
CA SER A 406 -12.32 -8.30 -4.08
C SER A 406 -11.16 -7.37 -4.42
N GLU A 407 -10.75 -6.56 -3.46
CA GLU A 407 -9.56 -5.72 -3.58
C GLU A 407 -8.29 -6.50 -3.94
N THR A 408 -7.39 -5.78 -4.58
CA THR A 408 -5.99 -6.18 -4.74
C THR A 408 -5.16 -5.53 -3.65
N ALA A 409 -4.11 -6.19 -3.18
CA ALA A 409 -3.27 -5.63 -2.12
C ALA A 409 -1.82 -6.13 -2.22
N GLY A 410 -0.92 -5.50 -1.45
CA GLY A 410 0.43 -5.98 -1.18
C GLY A 410 1.33 -6.16 -2.39
N ALA A 411 1.20 -5.32 -3.42
CA ALA A 411 2.07 -5.45 -4.58
C ALA A 411 3.55 -5.17 -4.21
N THR A 412 4.48 -6.01 -4.67
CA THR A 412 5.92 -5.85 -4.44
C THR A 412 6.75 -6.60 -5.48
N PHE A 413 7.94 -6.11 -5.85
CA PHE A 413 8.87 -6.85 -6.72
C PHE A 413 9.88 -7.65 -5.90
N SER A 414 10.32 -8.80 -6.43
CA SER A 414 11.58 -9.42 -6.00
C SER A 414 12.73 -8.42 -6.10
N ARG A 415 13.78 -8.61 -5.29
CA ARG A 415 14.94 -7.71 -5.24
C ARG A 415 15.60 -7.45 -6.60
N ASP A 416 15.59 -8.45 -7.48
CA ASP A 416 16.13 -8.36 -8.84
C ASP A 416 15.17 -7.70 -9.85
N GLY A 417 13.96 -7.34 -9.43
CA GLY A 417 12.93 -6.72 -10.27
C GLY A 417 12.29 -7.66 -11.28
N GLN A 418 12.48 -8.98 -11.16
CA GLN A 418 12.07 -9.95 -12.18
C GLN A 418 10.69 -10.57 -11.94
N THR A 419 10.21 -10.56 -10.69
CA THR A 419 8.92 -11.16 -10.32
C THR A 419 8.11 -10.15 -9.53
N LEU A 420 6.91 -9.82 -10.03
CA LEU A 420 5.93 -9.02 -9.31
C LEU A 420 5.05 -9.96 -8.48
N PHE A 421 4.93 -9.68 -7.21
CA PHE A 421 3.99 -10.33 -6.31
C PHE A 421 2.84 -9.39 -5.98
N PHE A 422 1.63 -9.92 -5.80
CA PHE A 422 0.49 -9.19 -5.24
C PHE A 422 -0.55 -10.18 -4.70
N ASN A 423 -1.49 -9.68 -3.91
CA ASN A 423 -2.55 -10.46 -3.28
C ASN A 423 -3.93 -10.09 -3.85
N TYR A 424 -4.85 -11.06 -3.77
CA TYR A 424 -6.29 -10.78 -3.78
C TYR A 424 -6.84 -11.13 -2.39
N GLN A 425 -7.36 -10.12 -1.70
CA GLN A 425 -7.53 -10.16 -0.25
C GLN A 425 -8.61 -11.15 0.20
N GLY A 426 -9.82 -11.00 -0.34
CA GLY A 426 -11.00 -11.76 0.07
C GLY A 426 -10.98 -13.22 -0.36
N THR A 427 -10.38 -13.53 -1.51
CA THR A 427 -10.20 -14.92 -1.98
C THR A 427 -8.95 -15.56 -1.38
N GLY A 428 -7.98 -14.75 -0.93
CA GLY A 428 -6.83 -15.21 -0.17
C GLY A 428 -5.80 -15.93 -1.05
N GLU A 429 -5.40 -15.33 -2.16
CA GLU A 429 -4.30 -15.81 -2.99
C GLU A 429 -3.15 -14.81 -3.03
N THR A 430 -1.93 -15.32 -3.05
CA THR A 430 -0.74 -14.58 -3.44
C THR A 430 -0.32 -15.03 -4.84
N PHE A 431 -0.11 -14.09 -5.76
CA PHE A 431 0.33 -14.36 -7.11
C PHE A 431 1.78 -13.98 -7.28
N ALA A 432 2.56 -14.80 -7.99
CA ALA A 432 3.87 -14.42 -8.50
C ALA A 432 3.78 -14.33 -10.03
N VAL A 433 4.02 -13.15 -10.58
CA VAL A 433 3.85 -12.82 -12.00
C VAL A 433 5.19 -12.44 -12.62
N TRP A 434 5.50 -12.96 -13.80
CA TRP A 434 6.72 -12.62 -14.52
C TRP A 434 6.54 -12.74 -16.05
N PRO A 435 7.45 -12.17 -16.85
CA PRO A 435 7.37 -12.24 -18.31
C PRO A 435 7.61 -13.66 -18.83
N ARG A 436 6.98 -13.97 -19.96
CA ARG A 436 7.30 -15.13 -20.80
C ARG A 436 8.55 -14.83 -21.63
N ALA A 437 9.17 -15.88 -22.16
CA ALA A 437 10.29 -15.71 -23.09
C ALA A 437 9.87 -14.83 -24.29
N GLY A 438 10.64 -13.78 -24.55
CA GLY A 438 10.33 -12.79 -25.61
C GLY A 438 9.50 -11.59 -25.15
N THR A 439 9.17 -11.49 -23.86
CA THR A 439 8.55 -10.30 -23.25
C THR A 439 9.48 -9.77 -22.16
N SER A 440 9.52 -8.46 -21.98
CA SER A 440 10.29 -7.79 -20.93
C SER A 440 9.41 -6.86 -20.11
N TRP A 441 9.76 -6.70 -18.84
CA TRP A 441 9.30 -5.56 -18.02
C TRP A 441 9.72 -4.22 -18.66
N GLU A 442 10.85 -4.19 -19.37
CA GLU A 442 11.34 -3.00 -20.07
C GLU A 442 10.44 -2.56 -21.26
N ASP A 443 9.48 -3.40 -21.67
CA ASP A 443 8.53 -3.04 -22.73
C ASP A 443 7.43 -2.08 -22.22
N GLY A 444 7.35 -1.86 -20.90
CA GLY A 444 6.38 -1.00 -20.23
C GLY A 444 6.95 -0.30 -19.00
N ALA A 445 6.06 0.20 -18.13
CA ALA A 445 6.44 1.04 -16.98
C ALA A 445 6.49 0.31 -15.62
N LEU A 446 6.33 -1.03 -15.59
CA LEU A 446 6.38 -1.85 -14.37
C LEU A 446 7.70 -2.59 -14.23
#